data_AF-A0A518ID68-F1
#
_entry.id   AF-A0A518ID68-F1
#
_cell.length_a   1.000
_cell.length_b   1.000
_cell.length_c   1.000
_cell.angle_alpha   90.00
_cell.angle_beta   90.00
_cell.angle_gamma   90.00
#
_symmetry.space_group_name_H-M   'P 1'
#
loop_
_entity.id
_entity.type
_entity.pdbx_description
1 polymer ?
#
loop_
_entity_poly.entity_id
_entity_poly.type
_entity_poly.pdbx_seq_one_letter_code
_entity_poly.pdbx_strand_id
1 'polypeptide(L)' 'MVIRQFKNWSSVGVLGLALIGLTSTGCQSSIGGQTLPSAYYLNDDVQFYPAGPEEQLYNQREVLEQYKLERKLQEDQ' A
#
# COMPACT_ATOMS: atom_id res chain seq x y z
N MET A 1 10.17 24.43 45.65
CA MET A 1 9.18 23.68 44.85
C MET A 1 8.82 22.43 45.62
N VAL A 2 7.69 22.42 46.33
CA VAL A 2 7.28 21.30 47.20
C VAL A 2 6.61 20.24 46.33
N ILE A 3 7.29 19.10 46.15
CA ILE A 3 6.72 17.93 45.47
C ILE A 3 5.70 17.31 46.44
N ARG A 4 4.41 17.57 46.20
CA ARG A 4 3.32 16.93 46.94
C ARG A 4 3.31 15.44 46.59
N GLN A 5 3.51 14.60 47.60
CA GLN A 5 3.51 13.14 47.50
C GLN A 5 2.23 12.64 46.80
N PHE A 6 2.40 11.82 45.75
CA PHE A 6 1.33 11.19 44.98
C PHE A 6 0.62 10.10 45.83
N LYS A 7 -0.23 10.54 46.76
CA LYS A 7 -0.97 9.66 47.68
C LYS A 7 -2.15 8.91 47.02
N ASN A 8 -2.44 9.19 45.76
CA ASN A 8 -3.59 8.65 45.05
C ASN A 8 -3.11 7.64 44.00
N TRP A 9 -3.02 6.37 44.37
CA TRP A 9 -2.63 5.27 43.47
C TRP A 9 -3.51 5.18 42.22
N SER A 10 -4.76 5.62 42.31
CA SER A 10 -5.66 5.77 41.16
C SER A 10 -5.14 6.76 40.12
N SER A 11 -4.61 7.92 40.54
CA SER A 11 -4.05 8.91 39.64
C SER A 11 -2.78 8.41 38.95
N VAL A 12 -1.97 7.61 39.65
CA VAL A 12 -0.79 6.95 39.06
C VAL A 12 -1.21 5.91 38.02
N GLY A 13 -2.24 5.10 38.34
CA GLY A 13 -2.79 4.11 37.40
C GLY A 13 -3.37 4.74 36.13
N VAL A 14 -4.14 5.82 36.27
CA VAL A 14 -4.72 6.55 35.12
C VAL A 14 -3.63 7.17 34.25
N LEU A 15 -2.61 7.80 34.86
CA LEU A 15 -1.51 8.40 34.11
C LEU A 15 -0.67 7.34 33.38
N GLY A 16 -0.42 6.20 34.03
CA GLY A 16 0.27 5.06 33.41
C GLY A 16 -0.50 4.50 32.21
N LEU A 17 -1.81 4.31 32.35
CA LEU A 17 -2.66 3.82 31.26
C LEU A 17 -2.70 4.79 30.08
N ALA A 18 -2.77 6.10 30.35
CA ALA A 18 -2.76 7.14 29.32
C ALA A 18 -1.44 7.15 28.54
N LEU A 19 -0.30 7.02 29.23
CA LEU A 19 1.02 6.93 28.59
C LEU A 19 1.16 5.68 27.72
N ILE A 20 0.67 4.53 28.19
CA ILE A 20 0.66 3.29 27.40
C ILE A 20 -0.21 3.47 26.15
N GLY A 21 -1.40 4.07 26.28
CA GLY A 21 -2.29 4.36 25.17
C GLY A 21 -1.65 5.24 24.09
N LEU A 22 -0.96 6.31 24.50
CA LEU A 22 -0.22 7.20 23.59
C LEU A 22 0.89 6.48 22.81
N THR A 23 1.57 5.51 23.43
CA THR A 23 2.61 4.72 22.74
C THR A 23 2.06 3.56 21.91
N SER A 24 0.81 3.15 22.18
CA SER A 24 0.16 2.01 21.50
C SER A 24 -0.62 2.43 20.26
N THR A 25 -0.99 3.71 20.14
CA THR A 25 -1.55 4.29 18.91
C THR A 25 -0.41 4.62 17.94
N GLY A 26 -0.35 3.96 16.79
CA GLY A 26 0.65 4.29 15.76
C GLY A 26 0.46 5.72 15.23
N CYS A 27 1.56 6.43 14.99
CA CYS A 27 1.53 7.69 14.25
C CYS A 27 1.36 7.38 12.76
N GLN A 28 0.26 7.84 12.17
CA GLN A 28 0.12 7.89 10.71
C GLN A 28 1.22 8.79 10.14
N SER A 29 2.13 8.22 9.35
CA SER A 29 3.26 8.97 8.78
C SER A 29 2.81 9.76 7.55
N SER A 30 3.03 11.07 7.57
CA SER A 30 2.84 11.95 6.41
C SER A 30 4.20 12.31 5.81
N ILE A 31 4.44 11.91 4.57
CA ILE A 31 5.71 12.14 3.86
C ILE A 31 5.37 12.68 2.47
N GLY A 32 6.01 13.78 2.06
CA GLY A 32 5.78 14.39 0.74
C GLY A 32 4.36 14.89 0.50
N GLY A 33 3.59 15.17 1.57
CA GLY A 33 2.19 15.59 1.47
C GLY A 33 1.18 14.44 1.35
N GLN A 34 1.63 13.18 1.38
CA GLN A 34 0.78 12.00 1.38
C GLN A 34 0.83 11.30 2.74
N THR A 35 -0.32 10.82 3.22
CA THR A 35 -0.36 9.91 4.37
C THR A 35 -0.13 8.49 3.89
N LEU A 36 0.94 7.85 4.39
CA LEU A 36 1.35 6.54 3.89
C LEU A 36 0.52 5.42 4.54
N PRO A 37 0.20 4.34 3.80
CA PRO A 37 -0.64 3.24 4.29
C PRO A 37 -0.04 2.48 5.49
N SER A 38 1.29 2.48 5.60
CA SER A 38 2.03 1.79 6.65
C SER A 38 3.18 2.68 7.17
N ALA A 39 3.54 2.49 8.44
CA ALA A 39 4.64 3.24 9.07
C ALA A 39 6.03 2.91 8.47
N TYR A 40 6.13 1.79 7.74
CA TYR A 40 7.38 1.30 7.15
C TYR A 40 7.39 1.40 5.62
N TYR A 41 6.43 2.10 5.01
CA TYR A 41 6.23 2.15 3.56
C TYR A 41 7.49 2.44 2.73
N LEU A 42 8.44 3.21 3.26
CA LEU A 42 9.71 3.51 2.55
C LEU A 42 10.71 2.35 2.53
N ASN A 43 10.60 1.41 3.47
CA ASN A 43 11.44 0.21 3.56
C ASN A 43 10.64 -1.07 3.27
N ASP A 44 9.36 -0.94 2.95
CA ASP A 44 8.51 -2.07 2.59
C ASP A 44 8.99 -2.60 1.24
N ASP A 45 8.91 -3.91 1.07
CA ASP A 45 9.29 -4.52 -0.19
C ASP A 45 8.37 -3.97 -1.29
N VAL A 46 8.90 -3.88 -2.51
CA VAL A 46 8.09 -3.50 -3.66
C VAL A 46 6.93 -4.48 -3.72
N GLN A 47 5.69 -3.97 -3.68
CA GLN A 47 4.50 -4.80 -3.76
C GLN A 47 4.60 -5.65 -5.04
N PHE A 48 4.96 -6.93 -4.89
CA PHE A 48 5.20 -7.80 -6.04
C PHE A 48 3.86 -8.14 -6.68
N TYR A 49 3.63 -7.61 -7.88
CA TYR A 49 2.53 -8.01 -8.73
C TYR A 49 3.08 -9.02 -9.73
N PRO A 50 2.69 -10.31 -9.67
CA PRO A 50 3.06 -11.25 -10.71
C PRO A 50 2.54 -10.75 -12.05
N ALA A 51 3.27 -11.03 -13.14
CA ALA A 51 2.76 -10.75 -14.48
C ALA A 51 1.39 -11.44 -14.62
N GLY A 52 0.38 -10.66 -14.99
CA GLY A 52 -0.94 -11.19 -15.28
C GLY A 52 -0.91 -12.05 -16.55
N PRO A 53 -2.05 -12.65 -16.93
CA PRO A 53 -2.19 -13.20 -18.27
C PRO A 53 -1.88 -12.09 -19.29
N GLU A 54 -0.78 -12.24 -20.02
CA GLU A 54 -0.38 -11.32 -21.08
C GLU A 54 -1.31 -11.52 -22.26
N GLU A 55 -2.40 -10.76 -22.28
CA GLU A 55 -3.37 -10.81 -23.33
C GLU A 55 -3.13 -9.65 -24.31
N GLN A 56 -3.08 -9.93 -25.62
CA GLN A 56 -2.85 -8.87 -26.61
C GLN A 56 -3.92 -7.79 -26.48
N LEU A 57 -3.53 -6.51 -26.58
CA LEU A 57 -4.48 -5.41 -26.67
C LEU A 57 -5.46 -5.71 -27.82
N TYR A 58 -6.74 -5.36 -27.64
CA TYR A 58 -7.79 -5.62 -28.62
C TYR A 58 -7.38 -5.24 -30.05
N ASN A 59 -6.83 -4.03 -30.20
CA ASN A 59 -6.36 -3.51 -31.48
C ASN A 59 -5.22 -4.36 -32.09
N GLN A 60 -4.34 -4.93 -31.26
CA GLN A 60 -3.26 -5.80 -31.74
C GLN A 60 -3.82 -7.13 -32.24
N ARG A 61 -4.84 -7.68 -31.57
CA ARG A 61 -5.51 -8.92 -32.01
C ARG A 61 -6.20 -8.72 -33.35
N GLU A 62 -6.98 -7.66 -33.50
CA GLU A 62 -7.70 -7.36 -34.75
C GLU A 62 -6.74 -7.21 -35.94
N VAL A 63 -5.65 -6.45 -35.79
CA VAL A 63 -4.66 -6.27 -36.86
C VAL A 63 -3.97 -7.59 -37.21
N LEU A 64 -3.64 -8.43 -36.21
CA LEU A 64 -3.04 -9.74 -36.45
C LEU A 64 -4.00 -10.69 -37.16
N GLU A 65 -5.29 -10.65 -36.84
CA GLU A 65 -6.31 -11.47 -37.50
C GLU A 65 -6.51 -11.04 -38.95
N GLN A 66 -6.62 -9.74 -39.21
CA GLN A 66 -6.70 -9.18 -40.57
C GLN A 66 -5.48 -9.56 -41.41
N TYR A 67 -4.27 -9.39 -40.86
CA TYR A 67 -3.04 -9.78 -41.54
C TYR A 67 -3.00 -11.28 -41.87
N LYS A 68 -3.43 -12.14 -40.95
CA LYS A 68 -3.51 -13.60 -41.18
C LYS A 68 -4.51 -13.95 -42.28
N LEU A 69 -5.63 -13.23 -42.37
CA LEU A 69 -6.64 -13.39 -43.42
C LEU A 69 -6.07 -12.99 -44.78
N GLU A 70 -5.44 -11.82 -44.88
CA GLU A 70 -4.81 -11.32 -46.12
C GLU A 70 -3.73 -12.27 -46.64
N ARG A 71 -2.88 -12.79 -45.74
CA ARG A 71 -1.83 -13.77 -46.07
C ARG A 71 -2.39 -15.06 -46.65
N LYS A 72 -3.46 -15.61 -46.07
CA LYS A 72 -4.11 -16.82 -46.61
C LYS A 72 -4.72 -16.58 -47.98
N LEU A 73 -5.39 -15.45 -48.16
CA LEU A 73 -5.96 -15.09 -49.46
C LEU A 73 -4.89 -14.93 -50.55
N GLN A 74 -3.70 -14.43 -50.21
CA GLN A 74 -2.56 -14.38 -51.14
C GLN A 74 -1.96 -15.75 -51.44
N GLU A 75 -1.97 -16.67 -50.48
CA GLU A 75 -1.45 -18.04 -50.67
C GLU A 75 -2.40 -18.92 -51.50
N ASP A 76 -3.71 -18.63 -51.45
CA ASP A 76 -4.75 -19.35 -52.21
C ASP A 76 -4.93 -18.83 -53.66
N GLN A 77 -4.22 -17.76 -54.05
CA GLN A 77 -4.24 -17.16 -55.40
C GLN A 77 -3.10 -17.65 -56.29
#